data_AF-A0A958RXE6-F1
#
_entry.id   AF-A0A958RXE6-F1
#
_cell.length_a   1.000
_cell.length_b   1.000
_cell.length_c   1.000
_cell.angle_alpha   90.00
_cell.angle_beta   90.00
_cell.angle_gamma   90.00
#
_symmetry.space_group_name_H-M   'P 1'
#
loop_
_entity.id
_entity.type
_entity.pdbx_description
1 polymer ?
#
loop_
_entity_poly.entity_id
_entity_poly.type
_entity_poly.pdbx_seq_one_letter_code
_entity_poly.pdbx_strand_id
1 'polypeptide(L)'
;MFLKAIIKRSPSESKVFFKWGVIWMVVSSLGIWSLGVTSSLLGKLHPLFYASVQFFLHFQFNGWFTYTTIGLLIHYLNRSGKQVKIPGYVFVLIQLSLLLTYTLSITWSNPLEILFHLNALGVILQLIGYGLVLKDIFKVLFSGKKPWSTWSDRLILAGLFSLLFKILIQALVVWPSVAVISYTIRNYVIAFIHLIMLGSITFSICGILLKEQVLPLNRTAKTGWILLLAGFLLTEFTLFGQGTMFWMGQGFIPGYYLILLVFTLLIPLSIIFILRGFRTSGKKAWPLNFLNNFLV
;
A
#
# COMPACT_ATOMS: atom_id res chain seq x y z
N MET A 1 -9.76 -8.50 -20.83
CA MET A 1 -11.24 -8.58 -20.82
C MET A 1 -11.84 -8.14 -19.47
N PHE A 2 -11.34 -8.64 -18.33
CA PHE A 2 -11.78 -8.30 -16.96
C PHE A 2 -11.72 -6.81 -16.58
N LEU A 3 -10.56 -6.16 -16.77
CA LEU A 3 -10.40 -4.72 -16.47
C LEU A 3 -11.34 -3.82 -17.27
N LYS A 4 -11.60 -4.15 -18.55
CA LYS A 4 -12.55 -3.40 -19.39
C LYS A 4 -13.99 -3.48 -18.85
N ALA A 5 -14.38 -4.60 -18.24
CA ALA A 5 -15.71 -4.78 -17.68
C ALA A 5 -15.91 -3.96 -16.39
N ILE A 6 -14.91 -3.95 -15.49
CA ILE A 6 -14.89 -3.12 -14.27
C ILE A 6 -14.93 -1.62 -14.63
N ILE A 7 -14.14 -1.21 -15.63
CA ILE A 7 -14.06 0.18 -16.10
C ILE A 7 -15.36 0.64 -16.77
N LYS A 8 -16.23 -0.25 -17.27
CA LYS A 8 -17.49 0.17 -17.91
C LYS A 8 -18.61 0.43 -16.89
N ARG A 9 -18.61 -0.27 -15.74
CA ARG A 9 -19.73 -0.25 -14.77
C ARG A 9 -19.46 0.44 -13.42
N SER A 10 -18.22 0.78 -13.10
CA SER A 10 -17.90 1.48 -11.84
C SER A 10 -18.40 2.96 -11.81
N PRO A 11 -18.60 3.57 -10.64
CA PRO A 11 -18.77 5.03 -10.53
C PRO A 11 -17.61 5.77 -11.20
N SER A 12 -17.85 6.98 -11.71
CA SER A 12 -16.89 7.77 -12.50
C SER A 12 -15.52 7.85 -11.83
N GLU A 13 -15.49 8.02 -10.52
CA GLU A 13 -14.31 8.26 -9.71
C GLU A 13 -13.46 6.99 -9.59
N SER A 14 -14.10 5.86 -9.25
CA SER A 14 -13.43 4.55 -9.17
C SER A 14 -12.86 4.11 -10.52
N LYS A 15 -13.59 4.35 -11.63
CA LYS A 15 -13.11 4.06 -13.00
C LYS A 15 -11.79 4.78 -13.31
N VAL A 16 -11.67 6.04 -12.91
CA VAL A 16 -10.47 6.85 -13.15
C VAL A 16 -9.26 6.27 -12.40
N PHE A 17 -9.42 5.92 -11.12
CA PHE A 17 -8.36 5.27 -10.34
C PHE A 17 -7.92 3.93 -10.92
N PHE A 18 -8.86 3.08 -11.35
CA PHE A 18 -8.50 1.81 -11.99
C PHE A 18 -7.78 2.01 -13.31
N LYS A 19 -8.27 2.90 -14.18
CA LYS A 19 -7.64 3.21 -15.46
C LYS A 19 -6.19 3.65 -15.27
N TRP A 20 -5.96 4.59 -14.37
CA TRP A 20 -4.61 5.10 -14.10
C TRP A 20 -3.74 4.13 -13.34
N GLY A 21 -4.30 3.31 -12.45
CA GLY A 21 -3.60 2.18 -11.85
C GLY A 21 -2.96 1.32 -12.95
N VAL A 22 -3.75 0.92 -13.95
CA VAL A 22 -3.26 0.14 -15.11
C VAL A 22 -2.17 0.86 -15.90
N ILE A 23 -2.36 2.15 -16.18
CA ILE A 23 -1.34 2.96 -16.86
C ILE A 23 -0.03 2.92 -16.06
N TRP A 24 -0.09 3.08 -14.74
CA TRP A 24 1.11 3.05 -13.90
C TRP A 24 1.80 1.69 -13.83
N MET A 25 1.09 0.57 -14.00
CA MET A 25 1.77 -0.73 -14.18
C MET A 25 2.49 -0.84 -15.50
N VAL A 26 1.87 -0.35 -16.58
CA VAL A 26 2.52 -0.36 -17.89
C VAL A 26 3.77 0.53 -17.84
N VAL A 27 3.65 1.73 -17.26
CA VAL A 27 4.77 2.64 -17.06
C VAL A 27 5.83 1.99 -16.15
N SER A 28 5.47 1.46 -14.98
CA SER A 28 6.43 0.85 -14.05
C SER A 28 7.23 -0.29 -14.70
N SER A 29 6.59 -1.06 -15.58
CA SER A 29 7.25 -2.18 -16.27
C SER A 29 8.49 -1.75 -17.04
N LEU A 30 8.54 -0.51 -17.56
CA LEU A 30 9.71 0.05 -18.27
C LEU A 30 10.99 -0.03 -17.42
N GLY A 31 10.87 0.04 -16.09
CA GLY A 31 11.99 -0.21 -15.18
C GLY A 31 12.56 -1.62 -15.35
N ILE A 32 11.72 -2.65 -15.40
CA ILE A 32 12.15 -4.05 -15.62
C ILE A 32 12.79 -4.24 -17.00
N TRP A 33 12.19 -3.69 -18.06
CA TRP A 33 12.79 -3.75 -19.40
C TRP A 33 14.18 -3.11 -19.41
N SER A 34 14.34 -1.99 -18.70
CA SER A 34 15.62 -1.32 -18.53
C SER A 34 16.64 -2.14 -17.71
N LEU A 35 16.21 -2.98 -16.75
CA LEU A 35 17.13 -3.83 -15.97
C LEU A 35 17.91 -4.81 -16.85
N GLY A 36 17.28 -5.41 -17.84
CA GLY A 36 17.96 -6.32 -18.78
C GLY A 36 19.04 -5.61 -19.58
N VAL A 37 18.72 -4.43 -20.10
CA VAL A 37 19.65 -3.59 -20.89
C VAL A 37 20.79 -3.07 -20.02
N THR A 38 20.48 -2.49 -18.86
CA THR A 38 21.48 -1.90 -17.97
C THR A 38 22.41 -2.93 -17.37
N SER A 39 21.90 -4.10 -16.97
CA SER A 39 22.75 -5.17 -16.40
C SER A 39 23.70 -5.80 -17.41
N SER A 40 23.30 -5.90 -18.68
CA SER A 40 24.12 -6.48 -19.74
C SER A 40 25.14 -5.49 -20.32
N LEU A 41 24.78 -4.22 -20.48
CA LEU A 41 25.66 -3.21 -21.09
C LEU A 41 26.53 -2.43 -20.09
N LEU A 42 25.98 -2.12 -18.91
CA LEU A 42 26.62 -1.22 -17.92
C LEU A 42 27.00 -1.93 -16.61
N GLY A 43 26.45 -3.12 -16.37
CA GLY A 43 26.66 -3.89 -15.14
C GLY A 43 25.73 -3.50 -13.98
N LYS A 44 25.62 -4.39 -12.99
CA LYS A 44 24.69 -4.25 -11.85
C LYS A 44 25.06 -3.16 -10.85
N LEU A 45 26.31 -2.69 -10.88
CA LEU A 45 26.79 -1.64 -9.99
C LEU A 45 26.52 -0.22 -10.54
N HIS A 46 26.10 -0.12 -11.80
CA HIS A 46 25.85 1.17 -12.43
C HIS A 46 24.62 1.86 -11.79
N PRO A 47 24.65 3.17 -11.51
CA PRO A 47 23.52 3.94 -10.96
C PRO A 47 22.20 3.72 -11.69
N LEU A 48 22.26 3.58 -13.01
CA LEU A 48 21.09 3.34 -13.85
C LEU A 48 20.41 1.99 -13.57
N PHE A 49 21.15 0.95 -13.17
CA PHE A 49 20.55 -0.32 -12.74
C PHE A 49 19.68 -0.11 -11.50
N TYR A 50 20.22 0.60 -10.48
CA TYR A 50 19.48 0.92 -9.27
C TYR A 50 18.28 1.83 -9.54
N ALA A 51 18.45 2.86 -10.38
CA ALA A 51 17.36 3.74 -10.78
C ALA A 51 16.22 2.95 -11.46
N SER A 52 16.54 1.97 -12.30
CA SER A 52 15.54 1.11 -12.94
C SER A 52 14.77 0.22 -11.96
N VAL A 53 15.44 -0.33 -10.93
CA VAL A 53 14.77 -1.06 -9.84
C VAL A 53 13.84 -0.11 -9.09
N GLN A 54 14.33 1.06 -8.70
CA GLN A 54 13.56 2.05 -7.93
C GLN A 54 12.38 2.61 -8.72
N PHE A 55 12.56 2.84 -10.02
CA PHE A 55 11.48 3.24 -10.93
C PHE A 55 10.37 2.21 -10.94
N PHE A 56 10.72 0.93 -11.14
CA PHE A 56 9.73 -0.14 -11.10
C PHE A 56 9.00 -0.15 -9.75
N LEU A 57 9.72 -0.22 -8.63
CA LEU A 57 9.12 -0.33 -7.30
C LEU A 57 8.24 0.89 -6.94
N HIS A 58 8.71 2.11 -7.23
CA HIS A 58 7.98 3.33 -6.92
C HIS A 58 6.64 3.40 -7.65
N PHE A 59 6.64 3.24 -8.98
CA PHE A 59 5.41 3.30 -9.77
C PHE A 59 4.52 2.06 -9.57
N GLN A 60 5.09 0.92 -9.18
CA GLN A 60 4.31 -0.28 -8.85
C GLN A 60 3.54 -0.10 -7.54
N PHE A 61 4.21 0.34 -6.48
CA PHE A 61 3.63 0.44 -5.15
C PHE A 61 2.76 1.70 -5.00
N ASN A 62 3.32 2.87 -5.33
CA ASN A 62 2.64 4.16 -5.16
C ASN A 62 1.67 4.49 -6.31
N GLY A 63 1.91 3.95 -7.50
CA GLY A 63 1.02 4.06 -8.65
C GLY A 63 0.04 2.89 -8.68
N TRP A 64 0.40 1.81 -9.35
CA TRP A 64 -0.52 0.71 -9.66
C TRP A 64 -1.27 0.17 -8.43
N PHE A 65 -0.59 -0.29 -7.38
CA PHE A 65 -1.28 -0.93 -6.25
C PHE A 65 -2.08 0.06 -5.39
N THR A 66 -1.50 1.22 -5.06
CA THR A 66 -2.20 2.23 -4.25
C THR A 66 -3.44 2.75 -4.97
N TYR A 67 -3.35 3.04 -6.28
CA TYR A 67 -4.47 3.57 -7.05
C TYR A 67 -5.59 2.55 -7.20
N THR A 68 -5.25 1.29 -7.52
CA THR A 68 -6.25 0.22 -7.64
C THR A 68 -6.91 -0.08 -6.30
N THR A 69 -6.18 -0.03 -5.18
CA THR A 69 -6.74 -0.23 -3.83
C THR A 69 -7.71 0.89 -3.46
N ILE A 70 -7.38 2.15 -3.74
CA ILE A 70 -8.28 3.29 -3.52
C ILE A 70 -9.51 3.19 -4.43
N GLY A 71 -9.31 2.87 -5.72
CA GLY A 71 -10.40 2.64 -6.66
C GLY A 71 -11.37 1.55 -6.20
N LEU A 72 -10.83 0.48 -5.59
CA LEU A 72 -11.60 -0.63 -5.02
C LEU A 72 -12.39 -0.20 -3.77
N LEU A 73 -11.76 0.55 -2.86
CA LEU A 73 -12.42 1.12 -1.69
C LEU A 73 -13.57 2.05 -2.08
N ILE A 74 -13.34 2.98 -3.03
CA ILE A 74 -14.37 3.89 -3.54
C ILE A 74 -15.53 3.10 -4.18
N HIS A 75 -15.21 2.08 -5.00
CA HIS A 75 -16.23 1.23 -5.61
C HIS A 75 -17.13 0.57 -4.55
N TYR A 76 -16.51 -0.04 -3.55
CA TYR A 76 -17.20 -0.73 -2.46
C TYR A 76 -18.11 0.21 -1.65
N LEU A 77 -17.61 1.41 -1.31
CA LEU A 77 -18.38 2.41 -0.56
C LEU A 77 -19.57 2.95 -1.38
N ASN A 78 -19.35 3.20 -2.68
CA ASN A 78 -20.39 3.69 -3.58
C ASN A 78 -21.51 2.66 -3.80
N ARG A 79 -21.19 1.36 -3.92
CA ARG A 79 -22.21 0.30 -4.02
C ARG A 79 -23.07 0.18 -2.76
N SER A 80 -22.53 0.62 -1.62
CA SER A 80 -23.24 0.64 -0.33
C SER A 80 -24.17 1.85 -0.16
N GLY A 81 -24.45 2.59 -1.24
CA GLY A 81 -25.34 3.76 -1.26
C GLY A 81 -24.67 5.06 -0.79
N LYS A 82 -23.37 5.06 -0.52
CA LYS A 82 -22.64 6.24 -0.03
C LYS A 82 -21.66 6.75 -1.08
N GLN A 83 -21.93 7.91 -1.69
CA GLN A 83 -21.11 8.45 -2.77
C GLN A 83 -19.86 9.16 -2.25
N VAL A 84 -18.68 8.58 -2.51
CA VAL A 84 -17.39 9.26 -2.41
C VAL A 84 -17.16 10.01 -3.72
N LYS A 85 -17.02 11.34 -3.64
CA LYS A 85 -16.75 12.21 -4.80
C LYS A 85 -15.32 12.73 -4.70
N ILE A 86 -14.50 12.46 -5.71
CA ILE A 86 -13.13 12.96 -5.79
C ILE A 86 -13.06 14.02 -6.90
N PRO A 87 -12.83 15.30 -6.57
CA PRO A 87 -12.70 16.35 -7.57
C PRO A 87 -11.52 16.10 -8.53
N GLY A 88 -11.64 16.54 -9.78
CA GLY A 88 -10.60 16.35 -10.80
C GLY A 88 -9.25 16.94 -10.42
N TYR A 89 -9.22 18.09 -9.72
CA TYR A 89 -7.97 18.69 -9.25
C TYR A 89 -7.24 17.80 -8.21
N VAL A 90 -7.99 17.12 -7.33
CA VAL A 90 -7.40 16.19 -6.33
C VAL A 90 -6.71 15.04 -7.05
N PHE A 91 -7.32 14.57 -8.15
CA PHE A 91 -6.72 13.55 -8.99
C PHE A 91 -5.42 14.03 -9.66
N VAL A 92 -5.36 15.28 -10.12
CA VAL A 92 -4.12 15.85 -10.67
C VAL A 92 -3.03 15.98 -9.59
N LEU A 93 -3.38 16.39 -8.37
CA LEU A 93 -2.43 16.49 -7.26
C LEU A 93 -1.75 15.14 -6.96
N ILE A 94 -2.52 14.05 -6.85
CA ILE A 94 -1.94 12.73 -6.59
C ILE A 94 -1.03 12.28 -7.75
N GLN A 95 -1.39 12.57 -9.00
CA GLN A 95 -0.57 12.22 -10.17
C GLN A 95 0.76 12.97 -10.20
N LEU A 96 0.72 14.28 -9.98
CA LEU A 96 1.94 15.09 -9.91
C LEU A 96 2.80 14.68 -8.72
N SER A 97 2.19 14.40 -7.57
CA SER A 97 2.92 13.91 -6.39
C SER A 97 3.65 12.60 -6.66
N LEU A 98 3.02 11.65 -7.36
CA LEU A 98 3.64 10.37 -7.70
C LEU A 98 4.88 10.56 -8.57
N LEU A 99 4.81 11.44 -9.58
CA LEU A 99 5.94 11.74 -10.44
C LEU A 99 7.08 12.43 -9.68
N LEU A 100 6.75 13.44 -8.86
CA LEU A 100 7.75 14.22 -8.12
C LEU A 100 8.40 13.42 -7.00
N THR A 101 7.66 12.61 -6.25
CA THR A 101 8.21 11.79 -5.15
C THR A 101 9.16 10.68 -5.62
N TYR A 102 9.15 10.34 -6.92
CA TYR A 102 10.16 9.44 -7.48
C TYR A 102 11.58 10.00 -7.32
N THR A 103 11.73 11.33 -7.26
CA THR A 103 13.04 11.99 -7.14
C THR A 103 13.79 11.57 -5.87
N LEU A 104 13.10 11.26 -4.77
CA LEU A 104 13.74 10.67 -3.59
C LEU A 104 14.33 9.28 -3.83
N SER A 105 13.73 8.50 -4.72
CA SER A 105 14.21 7.14 -5.01
C SER A 105 15.50 7.16 -5.83
N ILE A 106 15.82 8.26 -6.51
CA ILE A 106 17.04 8.45 -7.30
C ILE A 106 18.14 9.24 -6.56
N THR A 107 17.79 10.04 -5.54
CA THR A 107 18.76 10.87 -4.79
C THR A 107 19.85 10.05 -4.11
N TRP A 108 19.59 8.78 -3.77
CA TRP A 108 20.62 7.88 -3.25
C TRP A 108 21.81 7.72 -4.20
N SER A 109 21.54 7.63 -5.51
CA SER A 109 22.59 7.44 -6.53
C SER A 109 23.13 8.74 -7.11
N ASN A 110 22.38 9.84 -6.98
CA ASN A 110 22.75 11.15 -7.47
C ASN A 110 22.14 12.24 -6.57
N PRO A 111 22.81 12.63 -5.47
CA PRO A 111 22.25 13.50 -4.44
C PRO A 111 22.27 14.99 -4.84
N LEU A 112 21.67 15.32 -5.99
CA LEU A 112 21.52 16.71 -6.43
C LEU A 112 20.48 17.42 -5.56
N GLU A 113 20.79 18.65 -5.15
CA GLU A 113 19.93 19.48 -4.31
C GLU A 113 18.53 19.69 -4.92
N ILE A 114 18.46 19.91 -6.23
CA ILE A 114 17.20 20.07 -6.96
C ILE A 114 16.23 18.89 -6.75
N LEU A 115 16.75 17.67 -6.59
CA LEU A 115 15.92 16.49 -6.40
C LEU A 115 15.27 16.46 -5.01
N PHE A 116 15.92 17.01 -3.98
CA PHE A 116 15.31 17.16 -2.67
C PHE A 116 14.15 18.17 -2.69
N HIS A 117 14.29 19.29 -3.43
CA HIS A 117 13.22 20.27 -3.59
C HIS A 117 12.02 19.70 -4.39
N LEU A 118 12.29 18.97 -5.47
CA LEU A 118 11.24 18.30 -6.24
C LEU A 118 10.52 17.26 -5.37
N ASN A 119 11.26 16.48 -4.58
CA ASN A 119 10.65 15.54 -3.64
C ASN A 119 9.79 16.27 -2.61
N ALA A 120 10.30 17.33 -1.98
CA ALA A 120 9.56 18.11 -0.99
C ALA A 120 8.23 18.63 -1.56
N LEU A 121 8.25 19.18 -2.78
CA LEU A 121 7.03 19.58 -3.49
C LEU A 121 6.10 18.38 -3.71
N GLY A 122 6.63 17.26 -4.20
CA GLY A 122 5.87 16.03 -4.40
C GLY A 122 5.19 15.55 -3.12
N VAL A 123 5.89 15.56 -1.99
CA VAL A 123 5.37 15.16 -0.69
C VAL A 123 4.27 16.10 -0.19
N ILE A 124 4.41 17.42 -0.38
CA ILE A 124 3.35 18.39 -0.04
C ILE A 124 2.09 18.12 -0.88
N LEU A 125 2.25 17.95 -2.19
CA LEU A 125 1.13 17.62 -3.08
C LEU A 125 0.49 16.27 -2.69
N GLN A 126 1.31 15.29 -2.28
CA GLN A 126 0.85 13.99 -1.79
C GLN A 126 -0.02 14.13 -0.55
N LEU A 127 0.45 14.89 0.44
CA LEU A 127 -0.24 15.12 1.71
C LEU A 127 -1.61 15.75 1.48
N ILE A 128 -1.69 16.77 0.62
CA ILE A 128 -2.95 17.42 0.25
C ILE A 128 -3.85 16.46 -0.53
N GLY A 129 -3.32 15.85 -1.59
CA GLY A 129 -4.10 14.99 -2.50
C GLY A 129 -4.71 13.78 -1.78
N TYR A 130 -3.88 12.98 -1.11
CA TYR A 130 -4.39 11.83 -0.37
C TYR A 130 -5.14 12.23 0.91
N GLY A 131 -4.79 13.35 1.55
CA GLY A 131 -5.54 13.87 2.69
C GLY A 131 -6.99 14.18 2.34
N LEU A 132 -7.25 14.79 1.17
CA LEU A 132 -8.60 15.03 0.67
C LEU A 132 -9.34 13.73 0.32
N VAL A 133 -8.67 12.78 -0.35
CA VAL A 133 -9.26 11.45 -0.65
C VAL A 133 -9.66 10.72 0.64
N LEU A 134 -8.75 10.66 1.61
CA LEU A 134 -8.99 9.98 2.89
C LEU A 134 -10.08 10.69 3.70
N LYS A 135 -10.14 12.02 3.69
CA LYS A 135 -11.21 12.79 4.35
C LYS A 135 -12.58 12.36 3.83
N ASP A 136 -12.76 12.29 2.52
CA ASP A 136 -14.06 11.92 1.93
C ASP A 136 -14.39 10.44 2.18
N ILE A 137 -13.39 9.56 2.12
CA ILE A 137 -13.54 8.14 2.50
C ILE A 137 -13.97 8.02 3.97
N PHE A 138 -13.28 8.67 4.91
CA PHE A 138 -13.60 8.62 6.33
C PHE A 138 -14.96 9.25 6.64
N LYS A 139 -15.31 10.37 6.01
CA LYS A 139 -16.65 10.98 6.14
C LYS A 139 -17.74 9.99 5.76
N VAL A 140 -17.55 9.27 4.65
CA VAL A 140 -18.48 8.24 4.18
C VAL A 140 -18.49 7.01 5.10
N LEU A 141 -17.33 6.59 5.61
CA LEU A 141 -17.23 5.47 6.54
C LEU A 141 -18.00 5.75 7.84
N PHE A 142 -17.78 6.90 8.47
CA PHE A 142 -18.31 7.22 9.80
C PHE A 142 -19.70 7.85 9.82
N SER A 143 -20.35 8.06 8.67
CA SER A 143 -21.70 8.69 8.58
C SER A 143 -22.88 7.83 9.08
N GLY A 144 -22.66 6.57 9.46
CA GLY A 144 -23.74 5.62 9.84
C GLY A 144 -23.91 5.43 11.35
N LYS A 145 -25.12 5.01 11.79
CA LYS A 145 -25.48 4.83 13.22
C LYS A 145 -24.76 3.67 13.95
N LYS A 146 -24.20 2.70 13.23
CA LYS A 146 -23.34 1.62 13.76
C LYS A 146 -22.25 1.30 12.74
N PRO A 147 -21.28 2.19 12.53
CA PRO A 147 -20.38 2.03 11.42
C PRO A 147 -19.24 1.13 11.94
N TRP A 148 -19.10 -0.07 11.35
CA TRP A 148 -17.83 -0.80 11.32
C TRP A 148 -17.42 -1.66 12.55
N SER A 149 -18.32 -2.42 13.17
CA SER A 149 -17.99 -3.30 14.33
C SER A 149 -17.45 -4.69 13.97
N THR A 150 -17.53 -5.11 12.71
CA THR A 150 -17.16 -6.47 12.28
C THR A 150 -15.66 -6.61 12.04
N TRP A 151 -15.14 -7.84 11.99
CA TRP A 151 -13.72 -8.08 11.74
C TRP A 151 -13.25 -7.62 10.36
N SER A 152 -14.10 -7.73 9.35
CA SER A 152 -13.80 -7.19 8.01
C SER A 152 -13.62 -5.67 8.04
N ASP A 153 -14.38 -4.99 8.90
CA ASP A 153 -14.30 -3.54 9.05
C ASP A 153 -12.99 -3.11 9.68
N ARG A 154 -12.57 -3.81 10.72
CA ARG A 154 -11.28 -3.57 11.40
C ARG A 154 -10.11 -3.73 10.44
N LEU A 155 -10.18 -4.67 9.49
CA LEU A 155 -9.15 -4.83 8.46
C LEU A 155 -9.16 -3.68 7.45
N ILE A 156 -10.33 -3.25 6.97
CA ILE A 156 -10.42 -2.05 6.11
C ILE A 156 -9.85 -0.83 6.83
N LEU A 157 -10.22 -0.63 8.10
CA LEU A 157 -9.69 0.46 8.92
C LEU A 157 -8.17 0.34 9.10
N ALA A 158 -7.64 -0.84 9.38
CA ALA A 158 -6.19 -1.07 9.48
C ALA A 158 -5.47 -0.69 8.17
N GLY A 159 -6.05 -1.02 7.02
CA GLY A 159 -5.52 -0.63 5.71
C GLY A 159 -5.53 0.89 5.47
N LEU A 160 -6.62 1.56 5.86
CA LEU A 160 -6.73 3.03 5.77
C LEU A 160 -5.80 3.75 6.73
N PHE A 161 -5.66 3.26 7.97
CA PHE A 161 -4.71 3.80 8.94
C PHE A 161 -3.27 3.58 8.49
N SER A 162 -2.96 2.43 7.87
CA SER A 162 -1.64 2.18 7.28
C SER A 162 -1.34 3.16 6.14
N LEU A 163 -2.33 3.44 5.27
CA LEU A 163 -2.20 4.45 4.22
C LEU A 163 -1.98 5.86 4.79
N LEU A 164 -2.74 6.22 5.83
CA LEU A 164 -2.57 7.49 6.53
C LEU A 164 -1.18 7.59 7.15
N PHE A 165 -0.73 6.56 7.85
CA PHE A 165 0.58 6.52 8.49
C PHE A 165 1.71 6.62 7.47
N LYS A 166 1.58 5.94 6.32
CA LYS A 166 2.50 6.09 5.18
C LYS A 166 2.62 7.55 4.74
N ILE A 167 1.49 8.24 4.56
CA ILE A 167 1.49 9.65 4.14
C ILE A 167 2.16 10.54 5.20
N LEU A 168 1.90 10.30 6.49
CA LEU A 168 2.49 11.06 7.59
C LEU A 168 4.01 10.85 7.69
N ILE A 169 4.49 9.61 7.60
CA ILE A 169 5.93 9.33 7.58
C ILE A 169 6.59 10.00 6.38
N GLN A 170 5.97 9.91 5.20
CA GLN A 170 6.53 10.51 4.00
C GLN A 170 6.56 12.04 4.08
N ALA A 171 5.64 12.67 4.82
CA ALA A 171 5.66 14.11 5.12
C ALA A 171 6.93 14.54 5.87
N LEU A 172 7.50 13.68 6.71
CA LEU A 172 8.75 13.97 7.43
C LEU A 172 9.94 14.11 6.46
N VAL A 173 9.86 13.47 5.30
CA VAL A 173 10.91 13.46 4.26
C VAL A 173 10.96 14.78 3.45
N VAL A 174 10.13 15.77 3.80
CA VAL A 174 10.30 17.16 3.32
C VAL A 174 11.64 17.74 3.78
N TRP A 175 12.11 17.37 4.97
CA TRP A 175 13.41 17.80 5.47
C TRP A 175 14.55 16.96 4.87
N PRO A 176 15.56 17.57 4.21
CA PRO A 176 16.64 16.81 3.57
C PRO A 176 17.41 15.87 4.49
N SER A 177 17.61 16.25 5.76
CA SER A 177 18.26 15.38 6.76
C SER A 177 17.47 14.09 6.98
N VAL A 178 16.16 14.18 7.14
CA VAL A 178 15.26 13.03 7.28
C VAL A 178 15.19 12.23 5.98
N ALA A 179 15.21 12.90 4.83
CA ALA A 179 15.26 12.25 3.53
C ALA A 179 16.47 11.34 3.39
N VAL A 180 17.67 11.82 3.73
CA VAL A 180 18.91 11.03 3.71
C VAL A 180 18.79 9.83 4.66
N ILE A 181 18.28 10.04 5.88
CA ILE A 181 18.12 8.96 6.87
C ILE A 181 17.15 7.88 6.36
N SER A 182 16.08 8.29 5.69
CA SER A 182 15.00 7.39 5.25
C SER A 182 15.47 6.30 4.27
N TYR A 183 16.45 6.60 3.40
CA TYR A 183 16.99 5.63 2.44
C TYR A 183 18.33 5.00 2.87
N THR A 184 19.04 5.60 3.83
CA THR A 184 20.30 5.05 4.36
C THR A 184 20.05 3.96 5.40
N ILE A 185 19.06 4.15 6.28
CA ILE A 185 18.70 3.14 7.28
C ILE A 185 17.76 2.12 6.65
N ARG A 186 18.30 0.95 6.33
CA ARG A 186 17.58 -0.15 5.67
C ARG A 186 16.29 -0.55 6.41
N ASN A 187 16.28 -0.50 7.74
CA ASN A 187 15.12 -0.80 8.57
C ASN A 187 13.90 0.06 8.21
N TYR A 188 14.10 1.36 7.95
CA TYR A 188 13.01 2.25 7.56
C TYR A 188 12.48 1.92 6.17
N VAL A 189 13.37 1.63 5.22
CA VAL A 189 12.97 1.21 3.87
C VAL A 189 12.13 -0.07 3.93
N ILE A 190 12.58 -1.07 4.71
CA ILE A 190 11.86 -2.34 4.87
C ILE A 190 10.50 -2.12 5.54
N ALA A 191 10.44 -1.37 6.65
CA ALA A 191 9.19 -1.05 7.34
C ALA A 191 8.21 -0.35 6.38
N PHE A 192 8.66 0.70 5.70
CA PHE A 192 7.82 1.46 4.76
C PHE A 192 7.22 0.60 3.65
N ILE A 193 7.97 -0.37 3.10
CA ILE A 193 7.43 -1.32 2.12
C ILE A 193 6.35 -2.22 2.75
N HIS A 194 6.56 -2.74 3.96
CA HIS A 194 5.56 -3.54 4.68
C HIS A 194 4.30 -2.73 4.99
N LEU A 195 4.45 -1.50 5.45
CA LEU A 195 3.34 -0.58 5.71
C LEU A 195 2.45 -0.37 4.47
N ILE A 196 3.04 -0.24 3.28
CA ILE A 196 2.30 -0.09 2.03
C ILE A 196 1.68 -1.42 1.60
N MET A 197 2.50 -2.46 1.46
CA MET A 197 2.10 -3.73 0.85
C MET A 197 1.22 -4.57 1.77
N LEU A 198 1.68 -4.82 2.99
CA LEU A 198 0.96 -5.65 3.96
C LEU A 198 -0.09 -4.83 4.72
N GLY A 199 0.30 -3.64 5.20
CA GLY A 199 -0.60 -2.75 5.93
C GLY A 199 -1.73 -2.22 5.04
N SER A 200 -1.40 -1.33 4.09
CA SER A 200 -2.41 -0.63 3.32
C SER A 200 -3.13 -1.52 2.31
N ILE A 201 -2.39 -2.13 1.38
CA ILE A 201 -2.97 -2.85 0.24
C ILE A 201 -3.65 -4.14 0.69
N THR A 202 -2.92 -5.02 1.40
CA THR A 202 -3.44 -6.34 1.76
C THR A 202 -4.64 -6.24 2.70
N PHE A 203 -4.58 -5.46 3.77
CA PHE A 203 -5.74 -5.36 4.68
C PHE A 203 -6.96 -4.68 4.05
N SER A 204 -6.77 -3.67 3.19
CA SER A 204 -7.89 -3.06 2.47
C SER A 204 -8.58 -4.07 1.56
N ILE A 205 -7.82 -4.80 0.74
CA ILE A 205 -8.37 -5.81 -0.19
C ILE A 205 -9.01 -6.97 0.58
N CYS A 206 -8.30 -7.56 1.54
CA CYS A 206 -8.84 -8.67 2.34
C CYS A 206 -10.09 -8.27 3.12
N GLY A 207 -10.11 -7.06 3.69
CA GLY A 207 -11.29 -6.54 4.38
C GLY A 207 -12.52 -6.43 3.47
N ILE A 208 -12.34 -5.92 2.25
CA ILE A 208 -13.42 -5.87 1.24
C ILE A 208 -13.85 -7.28 0.82
N LEU A 209 -12.90 -8.20 0.58
CA LEU A 209 -13.23 -9.58 0.19
C LEU A 209 -13.94 -10.37 1.30
N LEU A 210 -13.68 -10.07 2.56
CA LEU A 210 -14.45 -10.61 3.69
C LEU A 210 -15.89 -10.05 3.70
N LYS A 211 -16.07 -8.76 3.38
CA LYS A 211 -17.40 -8.15 3.25
C LYS A 211 -18.23 -8.75 2.12
N GLU A 212 -17.59 -8.99 0.98
CA GLU A 212 -18.21 -9.68 -0.16
C GLU A 212 -18.33 -11.21 0.06
N GLN A 213 -18.00 -11.69 1.27
CA GLN A 213 -18.11 -13.10 1.68
C GLN A 213 -17.29 -14.09 0.82
N VAL A 214 -16.27 -13.59 0.11
CA VAL A 214 -15.31 -14.36 -0.69
C VAL A 214 -14.33 -15.08 0.23
N LEU A 215 -13.83 -14.37 1.25
CA LEU A 215 -12.93 -14.92 2.25
C LEU A 215 -13.72 -15.47 3.46
N PRO A 216 -13.23 -16.53 4.13
CA PRO A 216 -13.91 -17.14 5.27
C PRO A 216 -13.77 -16.26 6.52
N LEU A 217 -14.86 -16.21 7.31
CA LEU A 217 -14.90 -15.55 8.62
C LEU A 217 -15.53 -16.45 9.68
N ASN A 218 -15.05 -17.69 9.77
CA ASN A 218 -15.36 -18.59 10.89
C ASN A 218 -14.35 -18.43 12.03
N ARG A 219 -14.52 -19.18 13.14
CA ARG A 219 -13.63 -19.08 14.31
C ARG A 219 -12.15 -19.29 13.95
N THR A 220 -11.85 -20.30 13.13
CA THR A 220 -10.49 -20.62 12.68
C THR A 220 -9.89 -19.52 11.82
N ALA A 221 -10.63 -19.03 10.82
CA ALA A 221 -10.17 -17.96 9.95
C ALA A 221 -9.98 -16.64 10.72
N LYS A 222 -10.86 -16.35 11.68
CA LYS A 222 -10.75 -15.18 12.57
C LYS A 222 -9.44 -15.20 13.35
N THR A 223 -9.02 -16.36 13.89
CA THR A 223 -7.70 -16.50 14.52
C THR A 223 -6.58 -16.18 13.53
N GLY A 224 -6.69 -16.66 12.28
CA GLY A 224 -5.75 -16.30 11.22
C GLY A 224 -5.67 -14.79 10.99
N TRP A 225 -6.80 -14.10 10.83
CA TRP A 225 -6.82 -12.64 10.67
C TRP A 225 -6.20 -11.87 11.84
N ILE A 226 -6.40 -12.34 13.08
CA ILE A 226 -5.77 -11.77 14.28
C ILE A 226 -4.25 -11.96 14.22
N LEU A 227 -3.78 -13.17 13.91
CA LEU A 227 -2.35 -13.46 13.80
C LEU A 227 -1.69 -12.65 12.69
N LEU A 228 -2.37 -12.44 11.56
CA LEU A 228 -1.85 -11.63 10.46
C LEU A 228 -1.66 -10.16 10.89
N LEU A 229 -2.67 -9.58 11.55
CA LEU A 229 -2.60 -8.21 12.05
C LEU A 229 -1.54 -8.05 13.14
N ALA A 230 -1.48 -9.00 14.08
CA ALA A 230 -0.47 -9.01 15.12
C ALA A 230 0.95 -9.15 14.56
N GLY A 231 1.17 -10.09 13.63
CA GLY A 231 2.44 -10.28 12.95
C GLY A 231 2.89 -9.00 12.24
N PHE A 232 2.01 -8.38 11.46
CA PHE A 232 2.28 -7.08 10.82
C PHE A 232 2.70 -6.02 11.84
N LEU A 233 1.86 -5.73 12.85
CA LEU A 233 2.14 -4.68 13.83
C LEU A 233 3.45 -4.92 14.57
N LEU A 234 3.69 -6.15 15.04
CA LEU A 234 4.90 -6.50 15.78
C LEU A 234 6.15 -6.36 14.91
N THR A 235 6.12 -6.81 13.66
CA THR A 235 7.25 -6.61 12.73
C THR A 235 7.47 -5.13 12.42
N GLU A 236 6.40 -4.36 12.23
CA GLU A 236 6.47 -2.95 11.87
C GLU A 236 7.06 -2.11 13.02
N PHE A 237 6.59 -2.32 14.25
CA PHE A 237 7.13 -1.66 15.44
C PHE A 237 8.58 -2.03 15.69
N THR A 238 8.95 -3.30 15.47
CA THR A 238 10.33 -3.76 15.65
C THR A 238 11.27 -3.14 14.62
N LEU A 239 10.83 -3.03 13.36
CA LEU A 239 11.63 -2.42 12.29
C LEU A 239 11.79 -0.91 12.49
N PHE A 240 10.70 -0.18 12.73
CA PHE A 240 10.78 1.26 13.01
C PHE A 240 11.54 1.56 14.30
N GLY A 241 11.34 0.77 15.35
CA GLY A 241 12.05 0.90 16.62
C GLY A 241 13.56 0.74 16.42
N GLN A 242 13.99 -0.35 15.77
CA GLN A 242 15.41 -0.58 15.47
C GLN A 242 16.01 0.49 14.55
N GLY A 243 15.25 0.97 13.55
CA GLY A 243 15.68 2.07 12.68
C GLY A 243 15.93 3.35 13.46
N THR A 244 15.05 3.66 14.41
CA THR A 244 15.18 4.84 15.29
C THR A 244 16.34 4.72 16.26
N MET A 245 16.59 3.52 16.81
CA MET A 245 17.78 3.30 17.65
C MET A 245 19.08 3.51 16.88
N PHE A 246 19.15 3.09 15.61
CA PHE A 246 20.32 3.39 14.78
C PHE A 246 20.47 4.89 14.53
N TRP A 247 19.37 5.58 14.24
CA TRP A 247 19.41 7.02 14.06
C TRP A 247 19.87 7.76 15.32
N MET A 248 19.49 7.28 16.50
CA MET A 248 19.90 7.82 17.80
C MET A 248 21.29 7.33 18.28
N GLY A 249 21.98 6.48 17.52
CA GLY A 249 23.28 5.92 17.92
C GLY A 249 23.22 4.90 19.07
N GLN A 250 22.04 4.35 19.39
CA GLN A 250 21.82 3.41 20.50
C GLN A 250 22.13 1.95 20.16
N GLY A 251 22.53 1.66 18.92
CA GLY A 251 22.91 0.32 18.48
C GLY A 251 21.73 -0.64 18.26
N PHE A 252 21.97 -1.94 18.47
CA PHE A 252 21.00 -3.01 18.22
C PHE A 252 20.15 -3.36 19.45
N ILE A 253 18.88 -3.66 19.23
CA ILE A 253 18.04 -4.35 20.21
C ILE A 253 18.66 -5.73 20.49
N PRO A 254 18.86 -6.13 21.75
CA PRO A 254 19.34 -7.47 22.08
C PRO A 254 18.44 -8.55 21.47
N GLY A 255 19.04 -9.48 20.71
CA GLY A 255 18.27 -10.54 20.05
C GLY A 255 17.39 -10.08 18.88
N TYR A 256 17.61 -8.89 18.33
CA TYR A 256 16.81 -8.27 17.25
C TYR A 256 16.39 -9.26 16.15
N TYR A 257 17.33 -10.02 15.58
CA TYR A 257 17.04 -10.95 14.49
C TYR A 257 16.13 -12.11 14.92
N LEU A 258 16.29 -12.61 16.14
CA LEU A 258 15.44 -13.68 16.68
C LEU A 258 14.03 -13.17 16.97
N ILE A 259 13.91 -11.97 17.57
CA ILE A 259 12.62 -11.32 17.81
C ILE A 259 11.89 -11.11 16.49
N LEU A 260 12.59 -10.56 15.48
CA LEU A 260 12.03 -10.33 14.16
C LEU A 260 11.58 -11.65 13.51
N LEU A 261 12.41 -12.70 13.58
CA LEU A 261 12.06 -14.03 13.06
C LEU A 261 10.78 -14.57 13.71
N VAL A 262 10.67 -14.53 15.04
CA VAL A 262 9.49 -15.00 15.76
C VAL A 262 8.23 -14.22 15.35
N PHE A 263 8.33 -12.90 15.22
CA PHE A 263 7.20 -12.08 14.78
C PHE A 263 6.83 -12.35 13.31
N THR A 264 7.81 -12.53 12.43
CA THR A 264 7.56 -12.88 11.03
C THR A 264 6.88 -14.24 10.89
N LEU A 265 7.19 -15.23 11.74
CA LEU A 265 6.54 -16.55 11.70
C LEU A 265 5.02 -16.51 11.96
N LEU A 266 4.51 -15.44 12.60
CA LEU A 266 3.07 -15.25 12.75
C LEU A 266 2.34 -15.07 11.41
N ILE A 267 3.02 -14.51 10.40
CA ILE A 267 2.46 -14.27 9.06
C ILE A 267 2.17 -15.59 8.32
N PRO A 268 3.12 -16.52 8.08
CA PRO A 268 2.80 -17.79 7.44
C PRO A 268 1.82 -18.64 8.29
N LEU A 269 1.91 -18.59 9.62
CA LEU A 269 0.92 -19.25 10.49
C LEU A 269 -0.49 -18.70 10.25
N SER A 270 -0.64 -17.38 10.13
CA SER A 270 -1.93 -16.75 9.84
C SER A 270 -2.57 -17.27 8.55
N ILE A 271 -1.77 -17.45 7.50
CA ILE A 271 -2.21 -17.96 6.20
C ILE A 271 -2.71 -19.40 6.35
N ILE A 272 -2.01 -20.24 7.11
CA ILE A 272 -2.43 -21.63 7.38
C ILE A 272 -3.82 -21.65 8.06
N PHE A 273 -4.06 -20.79 9.05
CA PHE A 273 -5.36 -20.70 9.72
C PHE A 273 -6.48 -20.20 8.78
N ILE A 274 -6.20 -19.21 7.93
CA ILE A 274 -7.16 -18.70 6.93
C ILE A 274 -7.50 -19.81 5.92
N LEU A 275 -6.51 -20.54 5.40
CA LEU A 275 -6.68 -21.64 4.45
C LEU A 275 -7.46 -22.81 5.06
N ARG A 276 -7.19 -23.17 6.32
CA ARG A 276 -7.99 -24.16 7.05
C ARG A 276 -9.44 -23.68 7.21
N GLY A 277 -9.63 -22.39 7.46
CA GLY A 277 -10.94 -21.74 7.51
C GLY A 277 -11.75 -21.92 6.21
N PHE A 278 -11.12 -21.94 5.03
CA PHE A 278 -11.83 -22.24 3.78
C PHE A 278 -12.38 -23.66 3.77
N ARG A 279 -11.57 -24.65 4.16
CA ARG A 279 -11.95 -26.08 4.16
C ARG A 279 -13.14 -26.35 5.08
N THR A 280 -13.17 -25.72 6.26
CA THR A 280 -14.26 -25.90 7.23
C THR A 280 -15.55 -25.17 6.84
N SER A 281 -15.48 -24.21 5.90
CA SER A 281 -16.65 -23.40 5.50
C SER A 281 -17.49 -24.04 4.40
N GLY A 282 -17.05 -25.16 3.80
CA GLY A 282 -17.69 -25.76 2.62
C GLY A 282 -17.68 -24.89 1.35
N LYS A 283 -17.22 -23.64 1.42
CA LYS A 283 -17.07 -22.73 0.28
C LYS A 283 -15.87 -23.17 -0.57
N LYS A 284 -16.09 -23.56 -1.83
CA LYS A 284 -14.99 -23.67 -2.81
C LYS A 284 -14.29 -22.30 -2.89
N ALA A 285 -12.96 -22.31 -2.92
CA ALA A 285 -12.10 -21.13 -2.81
C ALA A 285 -12.30 -20.07 -3.92
N TRP A 286 -13.16 -20.34 -4.91
CA TRP A 286 -13.45 -19.44 -6.01
C TRP A 286 -14.96 -19.19 -6.13
N PRO A 287 -15.46 -17.98 -5.86
CA PRO A 287 -16.84 -17.65 -6.13
C PRO A 287 -16.93 -17.16 -7.58
N LEU A 288 -17.45 -18.00 -8.47
CA LEU A 288 -17.97 -17.54 -9.77
C LEU A 288 -19.00 -16.39 -9.59
N ASN A 289 -19.65 -16.32 -8.42
CA ASN A 289 -20.57 -15.25 -8.03
C ASN A 289 -19.92 -13.90 -7.70
N PHE A 290 -18.61 -13.86 -7.37
CA PHE A 290 -17.91 -12.59 -7.15
C PHE A 290 -17.91 -11.77 -8.43
N LEU A 291 -17.65 -12.41 -9.57
CA LEU A 291 -17.71 -11.76 -10.88
C LEU A 291 -19.11 -11.20 -11.16
N ASN A 292 -20.17 -11.93 -10.83
CA ASN A 292 -21.54 -11.46 -11.07
C ASN A 292 -21.92 -10.29 -10.14
N ASN A 293 -21.56 -10.31 -8.85
CA ASN A 293 -21.83 -9.20 -7.92
C ASN A 293 -20.92 -7.96 -8.13
N PHE A 294 -19.79 -8.13 -8.81
CA PHE A 294 -18.89 -7.03 -9.21
C PHE A 294 -19.28 -6.42 -10.56
N LEU A 295 -20.03 -7.17 -11.37
CA LEU A 295 -20.47 -6.77 -12.71
C LEU A 295 -21.93 -6.35 -12.77
N VAL A 296 -22.74 -6.54 -11.73
CA VAL A 296 -24.10 -5.99 -11.61
C VAL A 296 -24.06 -4.65 -10.89
#